data_AF-A0A4Q3Z1K2-F1
#
_entry.id   AF-A0A4Q3Z1K2-F1
#
_cell.length_a   1.000
_cell.length_b   1.000
_cell.length_c   1.000
_cell.angle_alpha   90.00
_cell.angle_beta   90.00
_cell.angle_gamma   90.00
#
_symmetry.space_group_name_H-M   'P 1'
#
loop_
_entity.id
_entity.type
_entity.pdbx_description
1 polymer ?
#
loop_
_entity_poly.entity_id
_entity_poly.type
_entity_poly.pdbx_seq_one_letter_code
_entity_poly.pdbx_strand_id
1 'polypeptide(L)'
;MAFLQSGSAHQPVFRAPAVVLVLIALLAAVHAVRTLLLDPAASSDLIVTYGFIPGRYAFAGSFRDLAVPFVSYMALHGDWAHVAIN
;
A
#
# COMPACT_ATOMS: atom_id res chain seq x y z
N MET A 1 18.64 -12.30 -49.19
CA MET A 1 18.11 -11.18 -48.38
C MET A 1 17.79 -11.73 -47.01
N ALA A 2 18.77 -11.63 -46.10
CA ALA A 2 18.66 -12.15 -44.74
C ALA A 2 17.81 -11.16 -43.92
N PHE A 3 16.64 -11.61 -43.50
CA PHE A 3 15.80 -10.92 -42.54
C PHE A 3 16.62 -10.72 -41.26
N LEU A 4 16.96 -9.47 -40.95
CA LEU A 4 17.58 -9.09 -39.69
C LEU A 4 16.56 -9.34 -38.58
N GLN A 5 16.63 -10.52 -37.98
CA GLN A 5 15.86 -10.87 -36.80
C GLN A 5 16.48 -10.10 -35.62
N SER A 6 16.01 -8.88 -35.41
CA SER A 6 16.22 -8.18 -34.14
C SER A 6 15.59 -9.06 -33.06
N GLY A 7 16.42 -9.77 -32.30
CA GLY A 7 15.97 -10.59 -31.18
C GLY A 7 15.02 -9.79 -30.32
N SER A 8 13.89 -10.40 -29.92
CA SER A 8 12.91 -9.79 -29.04
C SER A 8 13.65 -9.22 -27.84
N ALA A 9 13.82 -7.89 -27.78
CA ALA A 9 14.41 -7.25 -26.62
C ALA A 9 13.43 -7.49 -25.48
N HIS A 10 13.79 -8.39 -24.56
CA HIS A 10 12.99 -8.68 -23.38
C HIS A 10 12.78 -7.38 -22.62
N GLN A 11 11.58 -6.80 -22.75
CA GLN A 11 11.23 -5.64 -21.95
C GLN A 11 11.05 -6.11 -20.51
N PRO A 12 11.59 -5.37 -19.52
CA PRO A 12 11.38 -5.71 -18.12
C PRO A 12 9.89 -5.80 -17.83
N VAL A 13 9.48 -6.87 -17.15
CA VAL A 13 8.09 -7.05 -16.68
C VAL A 13 7.66 -5.85 -15.82
N PHE A 14 8.60 -5.26 -15.07
CA PHE A 14 8.40 -4.04 -14.30
C PHE A 14 9.07 -2.85 -14.98
N ARG A 15 8.34 -2.20 -15.88
CA ARG A 15 8.76 -0.94 -16.53
C ARG A 15 8.16 0.29 -15.84
N ALA A 16 8.06 0.24 -14.51
CA ALA A 16 7.48 1.32 -13.69
C ALA A 16 8.57 2.28 -13.17
N PRO A 17 8.24 3.56 -12.92
CA PRO A 17 9.13 4.48 -12.21
C PRO A 17 9.57 3.91 -10.85
N ALA A 18 10.81 4.18 -10.43
CA ALA A 18 11.35 3.65 -9.18
C ALA A 18 10.47 4.00 -7.96
N VAL A 19 9.88 5.19 -7.93
CA VAL A 19 8.95 5.61 -6.85
C VAL A 19 7.71 4.72 -6.75
N VAL A 20 7.20 4.21 -7.88
CA VAL A 20 6.05 3.29 -7.89
C VAL A 20 6.45 1.96 -7.30
N LEU A 21 7.64 1.43 -7.66
CA LEU A 21 8.14 0.17 -7.10
C LEU A 21 8.38 0.28 -5.58
N VAL A 22 8.89 1.42 -5.11
CA VAL A 22 9.06 1.69 -3.68
C VAL A 22 7.71 1.73 -2.96
N LEU A 23 6.70 2.40 -3.54
CA LEU A 23 5.36 2.44 -2.97
C LEU A 23 4.75 1.04 -2.90
N ILE A 24 4.81 0.25 -3.97
CA ILE A 24 4.33 -1.14 -3.98
C ILE A 24 5.00 -1.96 -2.86
N ALA A 25 6.33 -1.88 -2.75
CA ALA A 25 7.08 -2.58 -1.71
C ALA A 25 6.64 -2.15 -0.30
N LEU A 26 6.41 -0.84 -0.08
CA LEU A 26 5.95 -0.32 1.20
C LEU A 26 4.55 -0.83 1.56
N LEU A 27 3.59 -0.78 0.63
CA LEU A 27 2.22 -1.24 0.85
C LEU A 27 2.19 -2.75 1.16
N ALA A 28 2.95 -3.53 0.39
CA ALA A 28 3.09 -4.97 0.61
C ALA A 28 3.73 -5.29 1.96
N ALA A 29 4.77 -4.55 2.36
CA ALA A 29 5.44 -4.74 3.65
C ALA A 29 4.52 -4.42 4.82
N VAL A 30 3.76 -3.31 4.78
CA VAL A 30 2.81 -2.96 5.84
C VAL A 30 1.72 -4.04 5.97
N HIS A 31 1.20 -4.53 4.85
CA HIS A 31 0.20 -5.60 4.86
C HIS A 31 0.76 -6.92 5.40
N ALA A 32 1.98 -7.29 5.00
CA ALA A 32 2.66 -8.49 5.48
C ALA A 32 2.89 -8.43 7.00
N VAL A 33 3.35 -7.29 7.53
CA VAL A 33 3.52 -7.09 8.98
C VAL A 33 2.18 -7.28 9.69
N ARG A 34 1.10 -6.63 9.21
CA ARG A 34 -0.23 -6.73 9.84
C ARG A 34 -0.83 -8.13 9.86
N THR A 35 -0.54 -8.95 8.84
CA THR A 35 -1.21 -10.23 8.64
C THR A 35 -0.37 -11.43 9.06
N LEU A 36 0.96 -11.30 9.09
CA LEU A 36 1.87 -12.41 9.39
C LEU A 36 2.63 -12.25 10.70
N LEU A 37 2.85 -11.01 11.17
CA LEU A 37 3.70 -10.74 12.35
C LEU A 37 2.90 -10.27 13.58
N LEU A 38 1.80 -9.53 13.37
CA LEU A 38 1.00 -9.01 14.47
C LEU A 38 -0.08 -9.99 14.91
N ASP A 39 -0.36 -10.00 16.21
CA ASP A 39 -1.56 -10.65 16.73
C ASP A 39 -2.83 -9.89 16.29
N PRO A 40 -4.01 -10.54 16.32
CA PRO A 40 -5.24 -9.93 15.86
C PRO A 40 -5.62 -8.62 16.57
N ALA A 41 -5.31 -8.47 17.85
CA ALA A 41 -5.65 -7.27 18.61
C ALA A 41 -4.77 -6.10 18.18
N ALA A 42 -3.43 -6.28 18.14
CA ALA A 42 -2.51 -5.27 17.64
C ALA A 42 -2.79 -4.88 16.18
N SER A 43 -3.16 -5.87 15.35
CA SER A 43 -3.54 -5.64 13.95
C SER A 43 -4.82 -4.82 13.83
N SER A 44 -5.80 -5.03 14.71
CA SER A 44 -7.03 -4.24 14.80
C SER A 44 -6.75 -2.81 15.29
N ASP A 45 -5.91 -2.66 16.31
CA ASP A 45 -5.53 -1.35 16.86
C ASP A 45 -4.84 -0.47 15.81
N LEU A 46 -4.04 -1.05 14.91
CA LEU A 46 -3.49 -0.32 13.77
C LEU A 46 -4.57 0.18 12.79
N ILE A 47 -5.55 -0.66 12.44
CA ILE A 47 -6.67 -0.23 11.58
C ILE A 47 -7.42 0.89 12.25
N VAL A 48 -7.76 0.71 13.52
CA VAL A 48 -8.48 1.72 14.28
C VAL A 48 -7.64 2.98 14.32
N THR A 49 -6.36 2.94 14.67
CA THR A 49 -5.54 4.16 14.83
C THR A 49 -5.33 4.92 13.51
N TYR A 50 -4.99 4.21 12.43
CA TYR A 50 -4.52 4.82 11.18
C TYR A 50 -5.57 4.82 10.05
N GLY A 51 -6.74 4.22 10.28
CA GLY A 51 -7.83 4.15 9.31
C GLY A 51 -8.55 5.47 9.12
N PHE A 52 -9.02 5.70 7.89
CA PHE A 52 -9.88 6.82 7.56
C PHE A 52 -11.31 6.54 8.05
N ILE A 53 -11.64 7.06 9.23
CA ILE A 53 -12.96 6.92 9.86
C ILE A 53 -13.65 8.29 9.85
N PRO A 54 -14.63 8.54 8.97
CA PRO A 54 -15.25 9.86 8.81
C PRO A 54 -15.76 10.50 10.11
N GLY A 55 -16.33 9.69 11.01
CA GLY A 55 -16.83 10.17 12.30
C GLY A 55 -15.78 10.84 13.20
N ARG A 56 -14.49 10.56 13.02
CA ARG A 56 -13.41 11.20 13.80
C ARG A 56 -13.17 12.65 13.46
N TYR A 57 -13.46 13.04 12.21
CA TYR A 57 -13.21 14.38 11.72
C TYR A 57 -14.16 15.41 12.37
N ALA A 58 -15.31 14.95 12.88
CA ALA A 58 -16.22 15.78 13.65
C ALA A 58 -15.66 16.21 15.03
N PHE A 59 -14.67 15.49 15.55
CA PHE A 59 -14.09 15.70 16.89
C PHE A 59 -12.57 15.93 16.85
N ALA A 60 -12.00 16.21 15.67
CA ALA A 60 -10.57 16.39 15.52
C ALA A 60 -10.10 17.64 16.29
N GLY A 61 -9.17 17.45 17.22
CA GLY A 61 -8.63 18.52 18.06
C GLY A 61 -7.43 19.25 17.44
N SER A 62 -6.84 18.69 16.39
CA SER A 62 -5.65 19.24 15.75
C SER A 62 -5.57 18.89 14.25
N PHE A 63 -4.75 19.63 13.50
CA PHE A 63 -4.44 19.28 12.11
C PHE A 63 -3.83 17.88 11.98
N ARG A 64 -3.07 17.42 12.98
CA ARG A 64 -2.51 16.07 13.00
C ARG A 64 -3.61 15.01 13.03
N ASP A 65 -4.65 15.22 13.82
CA ASP A 65 -5.79 14.30 13.94
C ASP A 65 -6.61 14.22 12.65
N LEU A 66 -6.51 15.23 11.78
CA LEU A 66 -7.06 15.22 10.43
C LEU A 66 -6.11 14.55 9.44
N ALA A 67 -4.86 15.00 9.39
CA ALA A 67 -3.92 14.65 8.32
C ALA A 67 -3.40 13.22 8.41
N VAL A 68 -3.13 12.71 9.63
CA VAL A 68 -2.59 11.36 9.80
C VAL A 68 -3.54 10.30 9.25
N PRO A 69 -4.78 10.14 9.75
CA PRO A 69 -5.70 9.13 9.22
C PRO A 69 -6.11 9.38 7.76
N PHE A 70 -5.99 10.62 7.26
CA PHE A 70 -6.25 10.93 5.85
C PHE A 70 -5.18 10.39 4.90
N VAL A 71 -3.93 10.24 5.36
CA VAL A 71 -2.85 9.71 4.51
C VAL A 71 -2.54 8.26 4.86
N SER A 72 -2.48 7.92 6.14
CA SER A 72 -2.03 6.60 6.60
C SER A 72 -2.96 5.47 6.20
N TYR A 73 -4.25 5.75 5.96
CA TYR A 73 -5.21 4.72 5.56
C TYR A 73 -4.83 4.06 4.23
N MET A 74 -4.11 4.77 3.34
CA MET A 74 -3.68 4.25 2.04
C MET A 74 -2.76 3.02 2.18
N ALA A 75 -2.08 2.87 3.33
CA ALA A 75 -1.23 1.72 3.62
C ALA A 75 -2.00 0.51 4.19
N LEU A 76 -3.26 0.68 4.59
CA LEU A 76 -4.08 -0.36 5.22
C LEU A 76 -4.91 -1.09 4.17
N HIS A 77 -4.68 -2.41 4.03
CA HIS A 77 -5.42 -3.27 3.10
C HIS A 77 -6.20 -4.35 3.84
N GLY A 78 -7.35 -4.74 3.26
CA GLY A 78 -8.28 -5.68 3.89
C GLY A 78 -7.86 -7.14 3.80
N ASP A 79 -7.22 -7.52 2.68
CA ASP A 79 -6.75 -8.87 2.41
C ASP A 79 -5.64 -8.87 1.33
N TRP A 80 -5.08 -10.06 1.07
CA TRP A 80 -4.01 -10.22 0.09
C TRP A 80 -4.43 -9.97 -1.36
N ALA A 81 -5.68 -10.27 -1.73
CA ALA A 81 -6.17 -10.00 -3.07
C ALA A 81 -6.34 -8.49 -3.30
N HIS A 82 -6.83 -7.77 -2.29
CA HIS A 82 -6.98 -6.32 -2.30
C HIS A 82 -5.63 -5.63 -2.56
N VAL A 83 -4.58 -5.93 -1.78
CA VAL A 83 -3.27 -5.29 -1.98
C VAL A 83 -2.58 -5.69 -3.28
N ALA A 84 -2.85 -6.90 -3.80
CA ALA A 84 -2.25 -7.37 -5.05
C ALA A 84 -2.85 -6.70 -6.30
N ILE A 85 -4.11 -6.28 -6.24
CA ILE A 85 -4.86 -5.73 -7.39
C ILE A 85 -4.92 -4.19 -7.37
N ASN A 86 -4.67 -3.56 -6.22
CA ASN A 86 -4.71 -2.10 -6.04
C ASN A 86 -3.82 -1.34 -7.06
#